data_AF-A0A937SM15-F1
#
_entry.id   AF-A0A937SM15-F1
#
_cell.length_a   1.000
_cell.length_b   1.000
_cell.length_c   1.000
_cell.angle_alpha   90.00
_cell.angle_beta   90.00
_cell.angle_gamma   90.00
#
_symmetry.space_group_name_H-M   'P 1'
#
loop_
_entity.id
_entity.type
_entity.pdbx_description
1 polymer ?
#
loop_
_entity_poly.entity_id
_entity_poly.type
_entity_poly.pdbx_seq_one_letter_code
_entity_poly.pdbx_strand_id
1 'polypeptide(L)'
;MNQLDGLSHDGLKTALGIKGKYQDHEPICLPGEKTRILTPENLMNHHIDLMTLEDPLALSMIATRDPEAPMALAAATRLSPLGEKSKLLKGVFQVVGETTKHPLIAKCISLITENAFDPGAIVMVRKHASQFIVNSRKEYTLALRSNMQALLEGTIAPRYFVSEFFELTEAGNMRSDIRKKLVLSLLISESIRPSIKFLFLENFDRLPSPVQKAILSDVLKAEPSHHMEIIKEELRWMASRQDQGVNKVKPAPETPLTTPTGKKVVVASKPTAIASKIRPWRPGESPTPSGSMEIPWN
;
A
#
# COMPACT_ATOMS: atom_id res chain seq x y z
N MET A 1 -9.01 -25.39 -22.97
CA MET A 1 -8.57 -24.23 -22.15
C MET A 1 -7.12 -23.98 -22.49
N ASN A 2 -6.81 -22.83 -23.10
CA ASN A 2 -5.49 -22.51 -23.65
C ASN A 2 -4.51 -22.14 -22.52
N GLN A 3 -3.87 -23.14 -21.90
CA GLN A 3 -2.72 -22.95 -21.02
C GLN A 3 -1.45 -23.05 -21.87
N LEU A 4 -0.75 -21.93 -22.05
CA LEU A 4 0.61 -21.93 -22.57
C LEU A 4 1.53 -22.18 -21.37
N ASP A 5 2.04 -23.40 -21.20
CA ASP A 5 3.18 -23.74 -20.30
C ASP A 5 3.22 -23.04 -18.94
N GLY A 6 2.06 -22.97 -18.25
CA GLY A 6 1.93 -22.40 -16.91
C GLY A 6 1.44 -20.95 -16.85
N LEU A 7 1.13 -20.31 -17.98
CA LEU A 7 0.50 -18.98 -18.04
C LEU A 7 -0.98 -19.09 -18.41
N SER A 8 -1.84 -18.45 -17.60
CA SER A 8 -3.28 -18.40 -17.86
C SER A 8 -3.74 -17.03 -18.35
N HIS A 9 -4.79 -17.02 -19.20
CA HIS A 9 -5.43 -15.78 -19.65
C HIS A 9 -6.02 -14.99 -18.45
N ASP A 10 -6.58 -15.70 -17.48
CA ASP A 10 -7.09 -15.09 -16.25
C ASP A 10 -5.96 -14.49 -15.41
N GLY A 11 -4.80 -15.14 -15.35
CA GLY A 11 -3.58 -14.62 -14.74
C GLY A 11 -3.08 -13.32 -15.37
N LEU A 12 -3.11 -13.23 -16.71
CA LEU A 12 -2.77 -12.00 -17.42
C LEU A 12 -3.75 -10.87 -17.07
N LYS A 13 -5.05 -11.15 -17.05
CA LYS A 13 -6.08 -10.18 -16.64
C LYS A 13 -5.85 -9.70 -15.21
N THR A 14 -5.51 -10.62 -14.30
CA THR A 14 -5.20 -10.31 -12.91
C THR A 14 -3.93 -9.46 -12.80
N ALA A 15 -2.86 -9.78 -13.54
CA ALA A 15 -1.63 -8.98 -13.56
C ALA A 15 -1.86 -7.55 -14.06
N LEU A 16 -2.67 -7.37 -15.10
CA LEU A 16 -3.06 -6.04 -15.59
C LEU A 16 -3.93 -5.29 -14.58
N GLY A 17 -4.85 -5.98 -13.90
CA GLY A 17 -5.65 -5.41 -12.82
C GLY A 17 -4.80 -4.94 -11.63
N ILE A 18 -3.80 -5.74 -11.22
CA ILE A 18 -2.83 -5.36 -10.18
C ILE A 18 -2.06 -4.10 -10.60
N LYS A 19 -1.60 -4.05 -11.85
CA LYS A 19 -0.88 -2.89 -12.38
C LYS A 19 -1.73 -1.62 -12.30
N GLY A 20 -3.02 -1.69 -12.66
CA GLY A 20 -3.96 -0.58 -12.53
C GLY A 20 -4.11 -0.12 -11.09
N LYS A 21 -4.37 -1.04 -10.17
CA LYS A 21 -4.48 -0.73 -8.73
C LYS A 21 -3.26 -0.02 -8.17
N TYR A 22 -2.05 -0.45 -8.53
CA TYR A 22 -0.84 0.24 -8.10
C TYR A 22 -0.70 1.65 -8.69
N GLN A 23 -1.21 1.91 -9.90
CA GLN A 23 -1.25 3.25 -10.47
C GLN A 23 -2.26 4.15 -9.73
N ASP A 24 -3.37 3.56 -9.30
CA ASP A 24 -4.45 4.25 -8.58
C ASP A 24 -4.22 4.30 -7.05
N HIS A 25 -3.07 3.81 -6.56
CA HIS A 25 -2.74 3.68 -5.13
C HIS A 25 -3.75 2.84 -4.32
N GLU A 26 -4.42 1.90 -4.97
CA GLU A 26 -5.37 0.99 -4.33
C GLU A 26 -4.68 -0.27 -3.78
N PRO A 27 -5.04 -0.73 -2.57
CA PRO A 27 -4.50 -1.97 -2.03
C PRO A 27 -5.01 -3.20 -2.79
N ILE A 28 -4.18 -4.23 -2.88
CA ILE A 28 -4.60 -5.55 -3.32
C ILE A 28 -5.32 -6.22 -2.14
N CYS A 29 -6.51 -6.76 -2.39
CA CYS A 29 -7.28 -7.52 -1.40
C CYS A 29 -7.16 -9.02 -1.65
N LEU A 30 -7.46 -9.82 -0.62
CA LEU A 30 -7.57 -11.26 -0.76
C LEU A 30 -8.70 -11.63 -1.73
N PRO A 31 -8.53 -12.68 -2.55
CA PRO A 31 -9.60 -13.19 -3.40
C PRO A 31 -10.83 -13.55 -2.56
N GLY A 32 -12.02 -13.18 -3.04
CA GLY A 32 -13.28 -13.40 -2.31
C GLY A 32 -13.54 -12.40 -1.16
N GLU A 33 -12.52 -11.70 -0.66
CA GLU A 33 -12.65 -10.75 0.45
C GLU A 33 -12.32 -9.32 0.03
N LYS A 34 -13.33 -8.54 -0.39
CA LYS A 34 -13.13 -7.15 -0.83
C LYS A 34 -12.55 -6.22 0.24
N THR A 35 -12.70 -6.57 1.51
CA THR A 35 -12.36 -5.71 2.65
C THR A 35 -11.02 -6.07 3.30
N ARG A 36 -10.44 -7.22 2.98
CA ARG A 36 -9.21 -7.71 3.61
C ARG A 36 -8.04 -7.54 2.67
N ILE A 37 -7.11 -6.68 3.06
CA ILE A 37 -5.88 -6.41 2.31
C ILE A 37 -5.01 -7.68 2.29
N LEU A 38 -4.43 -7.97 1.13
CA LEU A 38 -3.41 -9.00 0.97
C LEU A 38 -2.18 -8.59 1.76
N THR A 39 -1.66 -9.48 2.63
CA THR A 39 -0.43 -9.24 3.39
C THR A 39 0.70 -10.14 2.90
N PRO A 40 1.98 -9.79 3.16
CA PRO A 40 3.11 -10.64 2.80
C PRO A 40 2.99 -12.05 3.40
N GLU A 41 2.42 -12.18 4.60
CA GLU A 41 2.23 -13.49 5.24
C GLU A 41 1.23 -14.37 4.50
N ASN A 42 0.21 -13.77 3.87
CA ASN A 42 -0.73 -14.53 3.05
C ASN A 42 -0.01 -15.12 1.84
N LEU A 43 0.90 -14.36 1.20
CA LEU A 43 1.74 -14.85 0.10
C LEU A 43 2.77 -15.90 0.57
N MET A 44 3.32 -15.76 1.77
CA MET A 44 4.25 -16.74 2.33
C MET A 44 3.56 -18.04 2.75
N ASN A 45 2.26 -18.02 3.01
CA ASN A 45 1.48 -19.17 3.42
C ASN A 45 0.93 -19.95 2.22
N HIS A 46 1.56 -21.09 1.91
CA HIS A 46 1.17 -21.97 0.80
C HIS A 46 -0.14 -22.73 1.05
N HIS A 47 -0.71 -22.68 2.25
CA HIS A 47 -2.00 -23.32 2.57
C HIS A 47 -3.20 -22.43 2.22
N ILE A 48 -2.98 -21.17 1.86
CA ILE A 48 -4.03 -20.26 1.43
C ILE A 48 -4.11 -20.31 -0.09
N ASP A 49 -5.28 -20.67 -0.63
CA ASP A 49 -5.56 -20.56 -2.06
C ASP A 49 -5.78 -19.09 -2.43
N LEU A 50 -4.86 -18.54 -3.23
CA LEU A 50 -4.95 -17.17 -3.73
C LEU A 50 -5.56 -17.09 -5.14
N MET A 51 -6.15 -18.17 -5.64
CA MET A 51 -6.82 -18.25 -6.95
C MET A 51 -5.92 -17.69 -8.06
N THR A 52 -6.43 -16.77 -8.88
CA THR A 52 -5.70 -16.13 -9.99
C THR A 52 -4.48 -15.30 -9.56
N LEU A 53 -4.33 -14.96 -8.27
CA LEU A 53 -3.11 -14.29 -7.78
C LEU A 53 -1.91 -15.24 -7.68
N GLU A 54 -2.12 -16.55 -7.72
CA GLU A 54 -1.03 -17.54 -7.77
C GLU A 54 -0.44 -17.71 -9.17
N ASP A 55 -1.07 -17.13 -10.18
CA ASP A 55 -0.56 -17.19 -11.54
C ASP A 55 0.83 -16.53 -11.61
N PRO A 56 1.80 -17.13 -12.32
CA PRO A 56 3.14 -16.60 -12.43
C PRO A 56 3.20 -15.13 -12.86
N LEU A 57 2.31 -14.66 -13.76
CA LEU A 57 2.31 -13.26 -14.19
C LEU A 57 1.79 -12.33 -13.10
N ALA A 58 0.78 -12.75 -12.34
CA ALA A 58 0.26 -11.97 -11.22
C ALA A 58 1.32 -11.81 -10.13
N LEU A 59 1.98 -12.91 -9.73
CA LEU A 59 3.08 -12.88 -8.77
C LEU A 59 4.27 -12.06 -9.27
N SER A 60 4.61 -12.17 -10.55
CA SER A 60 5.68 -11.37 -11.17
C SER A 60 5.36 -9.87 -11.14
N MET A 61 4.11 -9.49 -11.38
CA MET A 61 3.69 -8.09 -11.30
C MET A 61 3.84 -7.54 -9.88
N ILE A 62 3.44 -8.30 -8.85
CA ILE A 62 3.62 -7.91 -7.44
C ILE A 62 5.12 -7.81 -7.12
N ALA A 63 5.92 -8.83 -7.46
CA ALA A 63 7.35 -8.87 -7.15
C ALA A 63 8.17 -7.73 -7.82
N THR A 64 7.71 -7.22 -8.96
CA THR A 64 8.39 -6.15 -9.70
C THR A 64 7.92 -4.75 -9.30
N ARG A 65 6.61 -4.56 -9.13
CA ARG A 65 6.00 -3.22 -9.04
C ARG A 65 5.51 -2.83 -7.66
N ASP A 66 5.31 -3.77 -6.73
CA ASP A 66 4.71 -3.45 -5.43
C ASP A 66 5.54 -2.38 -4.69
N PRO A 67 4.92 -1.30 -4.17
CA PRO A 67 5.58 -0.24 -3.38
C PRO A 67 6.50 -0.81 -2.29
N GLU A 68 6.08 -1.90 -1.65
CA GLU A 68 6.67 -2.41 -0.43
C GLU A 68 7.60 -3.59 -0.68
N ALA A 69 8.82 -3.47 -0.16
CA ALA A 69 9.83 -4.53 -0.26
C ALA A 69 9.36 -5.86 0.39
N PRO A 70 8.71 -5.88 1.58
CA PRO A 70 8.22 -7.12 2.17
C PRO A 70 7.20 -7.85 1.30
N MET A 71 6.28 -7.12 0.64
CA MET A 71 5.26 -7.71 -0.23
C MET A 71 5.86 -8.25 -1.52
N ALA A 72 6.67 -7.45 -2.20
CA ALA A 72 7.35 -7.87 -3.40
C ALA A 72 8.25 -9.09 -3.15
N LEU A 73 8.94 -9.13 -1.99
CA LEU A 73 9.76 -10.27 -1.61
C LEU A 73 8.91 -11.53 -1.37
N ALA A 74 7.76 -11.41 -0.69
CA ALA A 74 6.85 -12.53 -0.49
C ALA A 74 6.25 -13.06 -1.81
N ALA A 75 6.00 -12.18 -2.79
CA ALA A 75 5.57 -12.61 -4.12
C ALA A 75 6.68 -13.35 -4.85
N ALA A 76 7.92 -12.85 -4.79
CA ALA A 76 9.08 -13.50 -5.41
C ALA A 76 9.36 -14.90 -4.82
N THR A 77 9.22 -15.07 -3.49
CA THR A 77 9.38 -16.39 -2.84
C THR A 77 8.23 -17.35 -3.11
N ARG A 78 7.01 -16.85 -3.36
CA ARG A 78 5.90 -17.70 -3.82
C ARG A 78 6.05 -18.10 -5.28
N LEU A 79 6.64 -17.22 -6.11
CA LEU A 79 6.94 -17.48 -7.52
C LEU A 79 8.11 -18.46 -7.70
N SER A 80 9.09 -18.47 -6.79
CA SER A 80 10.34 -19.21 -7.00
C SER A 80 10.19 -20.70 -7.33
N PRO A 81 9.29 -21.50 -6.70
CA PRO A 81 9.14 -22.91 -7.06
C PRO A 81 8.50 -23.13 -8.44
N LEU A 82 7.87 -22.08 -9.01
CA LEU A 82 7.26 -22.16 -10.33
C LEU A 82 8.30 -22.00 -11.45
N GLY A 83 9.43 -21.35 -11.16
CA GLY A 83 10.50 -21.13 -12.14
C GLY A 83 11.19 -22.41 -12.62
N GLU A 84 11.17 -23.48 -11.83
CA GLU A 84 11.71 -24.79 -12.21
C GLU A 84 10.83 -25.51 -13.26
N LYS A 85 9.52 -25.22 -13.29
CA LYS A 85 8.54 -26.01 -14.05
C LYS A 85 8.65 -25.87 -15.56
N SER A 86 9.08 -24.71 -16.06
CA SER A 86 9.25 -24.50 -17.50
C SER A 86 10.32 -23.46 -17.82
N LYS A 87 10.92 -23.55 -19.01
CA LYS A 87 11.89 -22.56 -19.49
C LYS A 87 11.29 -21.16 -19.58
N LEU A 88 10.00 -21.07 -19.92
CA LEU A 88 9.27 -19.81 -19.95
C LEU A 88 9.18 -19.19 -18.56
N LEU A 89 8.78 -19.96 -17.54
CA LEU A 89 8.67 -19.48 -16.17
C LEU A 89 10.01 -19.12 -15.55
N LYS A 90 11.07 -19.86 -15.90
CA LYS A 90 12.46 -19.47 -15.58
C LYS A 90 12.80 -18.10 -16.17
N GLY A 91 12.47 -17.86 -17.44
CA GLY A 91 12.67 -16.57 -18.09
C GLY A 91 11.88 -15.45 -17.42
N VAL A 92 10.61 -15.70 -17.08
CA VAL A 92 9.77 -14.75 -16.32
C VAL A 92 10.41 -14.41 -14.98
N PHE A 93 10.88 -15.41 -14.22
CA PHE A 93 11.54 -15.21 -12.94
C PHE A 93 12.82 -14.36 -13.06
N GLN A 94 13.61 -14.58 -14.11
CA GLN A 94 14.80 -13.78 -14.39
C GLN A 94 14.44 -12.32 -14.71
N VAL A 95 13.42 -12.09 -15.54
CA VAL A 95 12.93 -10.74 -15.84
C VAL A 95 12.47 -10.01 -14.59
N VAL A 96 11.86 -10.71 -13.62
CA VAL A 96 11.51 -10.12 -12.31
C VAL A 96 12.76 -9.62 -11.58
N GLY A 97 13.86 -10.39 -11.60
CA GLY A 97 15.13 -9.99 -11.00
C GLY A 97 15.77 -8.76 -11.65
N GLU A 98 15.64 -8.64 -12.97
CA GLU A 98 16.18 -7.52 -13.75
C GLU A 98 15.34 -6.24 -13.64
N THR A 99 14.02 -6.39 -13.42
CA THR A 99 13.06 -5.27 -13.48
C THR A 99 12.53 -4.83 -12.11
N THR A 100 12.78 -5.60 -11.06
CA THR A 100 12.36 -5.21 -9.70
C THR A 100 13.06 -3.95 -9.24
N LYS A 101 12.31 -3.08 -8.56
CA LYS A 101 12.85 -1.85 -7.96
C LYS A 101 13.56 -2.07 -6.63
N HIS A 102 13.49 -3.29 -6.08
CA HIS A 102 14.00 -3.62 -4.75
C HIS A 102 15.30 -4.43 -4.86
N PRO A 103 16.47 -3.87 -4.47
CA PRO A 103 17.76 -4.54 -4.62
C PRO A 103 17.86 -5.89 -3.91
N LEU A 104 17.17 -6.04 -2.77
CA LEU A 104 17.13 -7.30 -2.03
C LEU A 104 16.48 -8.43 -2.84
N ILE A 105 15.44 -8.12 -3.60
CA ILE A 105 14.71 -9.09 -4.41
C ILE A 105 15.57 -9.55 -5.58
N ALA A 106 16.26 -8.61 -6.25
CA ALA A 106 17.21 -8.94 -7.31
C ALA A 106 18.29 -9.92 -6.83
N LYS A 107 18.86 -9.69 -5.63
CA LYS A 107 19.83 -10.60 -4.99
C LYS A 107 19.24 -11.97 -4.69
N CYS A 108 18.03 -12.03 -4.14
CA CYS A 108 17.35 -13.31 -3.86
C CYS A 108 17.07 -14.10 -5.15
N ILE A 109 16.65 -13.43 -6.21
CA ILE A 109 16.38 -14.05 -7.52
C ILE A 109 17.68 -14.55 -8.16
N SER A 110 18.77 -13.77 -8.09
CA SER A 110 20.10 -14.19 -8.54
C SER A 110 20.52 -15.48 -7.85
N LEU A 111 20.43 -15.52 -6.52
CA LEU A 111 20.79 -16.70 -5.73
C LEU A 111 19.99 -17.94 -6.13
N ILE A 112 18.66 -17.82 -6.33
CA ILE A 112 17.82 -18.95 -6.74
C ILE A 112 18.15 -19.39 -8.17
N THR A 113 18.39 -18.44 -9.08
CA THR A 113 18.66 -18.71 -10.50
C THR A 113 20.03 -19.34 -10.70
N GLU A 114 21.05 -18.86 -9.99
CA GLU A 114 22.42 -19.38 -9.97
C GLU A 114 22.47 -20.81 -9.42
N ASN A 115 21.67 -21.11 -8.40
CA ASN A 115 21.52 -22.46 -7.84
C ASN A 115 20.49 -23.32 -8.61
N ALA A 116 20.14 -22.93 -9.84
CA ALA A 116 19.24 -23.68 -10.72
C ALA A 116 17.90 -24.11 -10.07
N PHE A 117 17.32 -23.24 -9.23
CA PHE A 117 16.09 -23.51 -8.48
C PHE A 117 16.19 -24.67 -7.46
N ASP A 118 17.38 -24.93 -6.92
CA ASP A 118 17.58 -25.89 -5.85
C ASP A 118 16.58 -25.66 -4.69
N PRO A 119 15.86 -26.70 -4.23
CA PRO A 119 14.89 -26.58 -3.15
C PRO A 119 15.51 -26.04 -1.85
N GLY A 120 16.77 -26.36 -1.55
CA GLY A 120 17.49 -25.84 -0.39
C GLY A 120 17.72 -24.34 -0.48
N ALA A 121 18.14 -23.84 -1.65
CA ALA A 121 18.27 -22.41 -1.92
C ALA A 121 16.91 -21.68 -1.79
N ILE A 122 15.83 -22.26 -2.33
CA ILE A 122 14.47 -21.71 -2.20
C ILE A 122 14.03 -21.64 -0.73
N VAL A 123 14.26 -22.70 0.05
CA VAL A 123 13.93 -22.73 1.49
C VAL A 123 14.74 -21.69 2.26
N MET A 124 16.03 -21.52 1.93
CA MET A 124 16.88 -20.50 2.54
C MET A 124 16.35 -19.08 2.28
N VAL A 125 16.06 -18.75 1.01
CA VAL A 125 15.50 -17.44 0.65
C VAL A 125 14.15 -17.22 1.31
N ARG A 126 13.30 -18.25 1.37
CA ARG A 126 12.01 -18.18 2.07
C ARG A 126 12.18 -17.88 3.55
N LYS A 127 13.13 -18.54 4.24
CA LYS A 127 13.44 -18.28 5.66
C LYS A 127 13.91 -16.85 5.86
N HIS A 128 14.81 -16.36 5.00
CA HIS A 128 15.29 -14.99 5.06
C HIS A 128 14.16 -13.97 4.80
N ALA A 129 13.29 -14.24 3.83
CA ALA A 129 12.12 -13.40 3.55
C ALA A 129 11.17 -13.32 4.75
N SER A 130 10.84 -14.45 5.38
CA SER A 130 10.03 -14.47 6.60
C SER A 130 10.65 -13.64 7.71
N GLN A 131 11.96 -13.77 7.94
CA GLN A 131 12.66 -13.01 8.96
C GLN A 131 12.66 -11.50 8.64
N PHE A 132 12.89 -11.15 7.37
CA PHE A 132 12.87 -9.76 6.90
C PHE A 132 11.50 -9.13 7.12
N ILE A 133 10.41 -9.80 6.72
CA ILE A 133 9.03 -9.34 6.91
C ILE A 133 8.75 -9.06 8.40
N VAL A 134 9.13 -9.99 9.28
CA VAL A 134 8.94 -9.85 10.73
C VAL A 134 9.78 -8.70 11.30
N ASN A 135 11.05 -8.57 10.89
CA ASN A 135 11.93 -7.51 11.36
C ASN A 135 11.48 -6.13 10.89
N SER A 136 11.15 -5.97 9.61
CA SER A 136 10.64 -4.71 9.07
C SER A 136 9.38 -4.25 9.79
N ARG A 137 8.46 -5.16 10.13
CA ARG A 137 7.26 -4.81 10.93
C ARG A 137 7.60 -4.31 12.33
N LYS A 138 8.59 -4.93 12.99
CA LYS A 138 9.06 -4.45 14.30
C LYS A 138 9.63 -3.05 14.17
N GLU A 139 10.45 -2.81 13.16
CA GLU A 139 11.06 -1.49 12.90
C GLU A 139 10.00 -0.42 12.61
N TYR A 140 9.01 -0.69 11.75
CA TYR A 140 7.91 0.25 11.51
C TYR A 140 7.09 0.53 12.78
N THR A 141 6.85 -0.48 13.60
CA THR A 141 6.13 -0.30 14.87
C THR A 141 6.94 0.52 15.87
N LEU A 142 8.26 0.30 15.94
CA LEU A 142 9.17 1.08 16.79
C LEU A 142 9.25 2.53 16.33
N ALA A 143 9.39 2.77 15.03
CA ALA A 143 9.38 4.10 14.43
C ALA A 143 8.06 4.83 14.75
N LEU A 144 6.91 4.15 14.60
CA LEU A 144 5.61 4.74 14.93
C LEU A 144 5.49 5.13 16.40
N ARG A 145 5.98 4.28 17.31
CA ARG A 145 6.00 4.57 18.76
C ARG A 145 6.93 5.74 19.09
N SER A 146 8.11 5.78 18.48
CA SER A 146 9.07 6.87 18.65
C SER A 146 8.49 8.19 18.14
N ASN A 147 7.84 8.19 16.98
CA ASN A 147 7.15 9.37 16.43
C ASN A 147 6.01 9.84 17.35
N MET A 148 5.24 8.92 17.94
CA MET A 148 4.20 9.28 18.92
C MET A 148 4.79 9.95 20.16
N GLN A 149 5.88 9.41 20.69
CA GLN A 149 6.56 10.00 21.84
C GLN A 149 7.11 11.38 21.50
N ALA A 150 7.78 11.53 20.36
CA ALA A 150 8.30 12.80 19.89
C ALA A 150 7.19 13.85 19.65
N LEU A 151 5.99 13.43 19.23
CA LEU A 151 4.84 14.31 19.11
C LEU A 151 4.36 14.81 20.48
N LEU A 152 4.28 13.93 21.48
CA LEU A 152 3.86 14.29 22.83
C LEU A 152 4.88 15.20 23.53
N GLU A 153 6.17 15.01 23.25
CA GLU A 153 7.27 15.86 23.71
C GLU A 153 7.36 17.21 22.95
N GLY A 154 6.64 17.34 21.83
CA GLY A 154 6.67 18.53 20.98
C GLY A 154 7.92 18.64 20.08
N THR A 155 8.71 17.57 19.99
CA THR A 155 9.94 17.48 19.21
C THR A 155 9.68 17.43 17.70
N ILE A 156 8.54 16.89 17.28
CA ILE A 156 8.13 16.86 15.86
C ILE A 156 6.82 17.59 15.62
N ALA A 157 6.66 18.15 14.43
CA ALA A 157 5.44 18.83 14.03
C ALA A 157 4.26 17.84 13.84
N PRO A 158 3.03 18.21 14.22
CA PRO A 158 1.85 17.36 14.02
C PRO A 158 1.63 16.90 12.58
N ARG A 159 1.85 17.77 11.59
CA ARG A 159 1.69 17.42 10.16
C ARG A 159 2.67 16.33 9.74
N TYR A 160 3.91 16.42 10.21
CA TYR A 160 4.92 15.39 9.97
C TYR A 160 4.53 14.06 10.61
N PHE A 161 4.10 14.10 11.87
CA PHE A 161 3.61 12.91 12.57
C PHE A 161 2.46 12.21 11.82
N VAL A 162 1.43 12.96 11.39
CA VAL A 162 0.30 12.37 10.66
C VAL A 162 0.75 11.77 9.34
N SER A 163 1.58 12.48 8.57
CA SER A 163 2.14 11.95 7.32
C SER A 163 2.87 10.63 7.56
N GLU A 164 3.84 10.62 8.48
CA GLU A 164 4.61 9.43 8.82
C GLU A 164 3.75 8.30 9.39
N PHE A 165 2.69 8.61 10.13
CA PHE A 165 1.75 7.60 10.62
C PHE A 165 1.16 6.80 9.46
N PHE A 166 0.67 7.49 8.41
CA PHE A 166 0.08 6.79 7.28
C PHE A 166 1.13 6.06 6.45
N GLU A 167 2.29 6.69 6.18
CA GLU A 167 3.39 6.03 5.47
C GLU A 167 3.86 4.75 6.19
N LEU A 168 4.14 4.82 7.50
CA LEU A 168 4.63 3.67 8.27
C LEU A 168 3.58 2.57 8.41
N THR A 169 2.29 2.92 8.56
CA THR A 169 1.22 1.91 8.68
C THR A 169 0.91 1.23 7.34
N GLU A 170 1.09 1.94 6.22
CA GLU A 170 0.97 1.38 4.87
C GLU A 170 2.19 0.55 4.51
N ALA A 171 3.40 1.06 4.77
CA ALA A 171 4.65 0.38 4.48
C ALA A 171 4.87 -0.89 5.33
N GLY A 172 4.43 -0.86 6.59
CA GLY A 172 4.39 -2.05 7.44
C GLY A 172 3.32 -3.07 7.04
N ASN A 173 2.50 -2.75 6.03
CA ASN A 173 1.28 -3.44 5.66
C ASN A 173 0.49 -3.86 6.90
N MET A 174 0.23 -2.86 7.75
CA MET A 174 -0.41 -3.06 9.04
C MET A 174 -1.86 -3.48 8.83
N ARG A 175 -2.28 -4.53 9.55
CA ARG A 175 -3.63 -5.07 9.42
C ARG A 175 -4.69 -3.98 9.67
N SER A 176 -5.76 -4.03 8.89
CA SER A 176 -6.84 -3.03 8.90
C SER A 176 -7.53 -2.89 10.26
N ASP A 177 -7.64 -3.96 11.04
CA ASP A 177 -8.18 -3.94 12.41
C ASP A 177 -7.26 -3.19 13.38
N ILE A 178 -5.94 -3.30 13.21
CA ILE A 178 -4.96 -2.56 14.00
C ILE A 178 -4.97 -1.09 13.58
N ARG A 179 -4.94 -0.78 12.27
CA ARG A 179 -5.06 0.62 11.78
C ARG A 179 -6.32 1.28 12.32
N LYS A 180 -7.47 0.57 12.26
CA LYS A 180 -8.74 1.00 12.86
C LYS A 180 -8.55 1.38 14.33
N LYS A 181 -8.02 0.46 15.15
CA LYS A 181 -7.84 0.67 16.58
C LYS A 181 -6.93 1.86 16.88
N LEU A 182 -5.80 1.99 16.18
CA LEU A 182 -4.86 3.10 16.39
C LEU A 182 -5.50 4.46 16.07
N VAL A 183 -6.14 4.59 14.91
CA VAL A 183 -6.81 5.85 14.52
C VAL A 183 -7.96 6.14 15.48
N LEU A 184 -8.78 5.15 15.82
CA LEU A 184 -9.88 5.30 16.75
C LEU A 184 -9.39 5.76 18.14
N SER A 185 -8.34 5.14 18.68
CA SER A 185 -7.73 5.53 19.95
C SER A 185 -7.20 6.96 19.91
N LEU A 186 -6.63 7.41 18.79
CA LEU A 186 -6.16 8.79 18.63
C LEU A 186 -7.32 9.79 18.57
N LEU A 187 -8.39 9.47 17.86
CA LEU A 187 -9.57 10.34 17.74
C LEU A 187 -10.33 10.45 19.06
N ILE A 188 -10.40 9.36 19.85
CA ILE A 188 -11.11 9.35 21.13
C ILE A 188 -10.27 9.92 22.27
N SER A 189 -8.94 9.77 22.24
CA SER A 189 -8.06 10.21 23.33
C SER A 189 -8.25 11.68 23.72
N GLU A 190 -8.39 11.95 25.01
CA GLU A 190 -8.46 13.31 25.57
C GLU A 190 -7.10 14.02 25.57
N SER A 191 -6.00 13.26 25.61
CA SER A 191 -4.63 13.81 25.63
C SER A 191 -4.17 14.36 24.28
N ILE A 192 -4.83 13.97 23.19
CA ILE A 192 -4.50 14.40 21.83
C ILE A 192 -5.26 15.69 21.51
N ARG A 193 -4.51 16.73 21.13
CA ARG A 193 -5.09 18.03 20.78
C ARG A 193 -6.04 17.93 19.57
N PRO A 194 -7.16 18.66 19.55
CA PRO A 194 -8.13 18.63 18.44
C PRO A 194 -7.50 18.88 17.06
N SER A 195 -6.54 19.80 16.96
CA SER A 195 -5.85 20.10 15.69
C SER A 195 -5.18 18.87 15.07
N ILE A 196 -4.60 17.98 15.89
CA ILE A 196 -3.98 16.74 15.43
C ILE A 196 -5.05 15.77 14.93
N LYS A 197 -6.19 15.67 15.63
CA LYS A 197 -7.33 14.84 15.21
C LYS A 197 -7.86 15.28 13.85
N PHE A 198 -7.98 16.59 13.61
CA PHE A 198 -8.36 17.12 12.31
C PHE A 198 -7.37 16.76 11.19
N LEU A 199 -6.06 16.81 11.45
CA LEU A 199 -5.07 16.36 10.46
C LEU A 199 -5.25 14.88 10.09
N PHE A 200 -5.65 14.02 11.03
CA PHE A 200 -6.03 12.64 10.73
C PHE A 200 -7.29 12.55 9.87
N LEU A 201 -8.30 13.36 10.16
CA LEU A 201 -9.54 13.42 9.35
C LEU A 201 -9.27 13.94 7.94
N GLU A 202 -8.34 14.89 7.75
CA GLU A 202 -7.91 15.35 6.43
C GLU A 202 -7.34 14.23 5.55
N ASN A 203 -6.82 13.15 6.15
CA ASN A 203 -6.22 12.00 5.49
C ASN A 203 -7.07 10.72 5.62
N PHE A 204 -8.35 10.85 5.99
CA PHE A 204 -9.20 9.69 6.30
C PHE A 204 -9.49 8.81 5.08
N ASP A 205 -9.44 9.39 3.88
CA ASP A 205 -9.61 8.73 2.60
C ASP A 205 -8.51 7.69 2.32
N ARG A 206 -7.32 7.85 2.90
CA ARG A 206 -6.23 6.85 2.85
C ARG A 206 -6.57 5.53 3.55
N LEU A 207 -7.59 5.51 4.41
CA LEU A 207 -8.06 4.28 5.04
C LEU A 207 -9.03 3.54 4.10
N PRO A 208 -9.06 2.20 4.08
CA PRO A 208 -10.08 1.47 3.33
C PRO A 208 -11.50 1.84 3.78
N SER A 209 -12.45 1.96 2.83
CA SER A 209 -13.86 2.32 3.12
C SER A 209 -14.51 1.52 4.27
N PRO A 210 -14.29 0.20 4.43
CA PRO A 210 -14.81 -0.54 5.58
C PRO A 210 -14.24 -0.06 6.92
N VAL A 211 -12.96 0.32 6.96
CA VAL A 211 -12.30 0.87 8.15
C VAL A 211 -12.85 2.24 8.46
N GLN A 212 -13.01 3.09 7.44
CA GLN A 212 -13.62 4.42 7.60
C GLN A 212 -15.01 4.33 8.22
N LYS A 213 -15.90 3.48 7.66
CA LYS A 213 -17.26 3.25 8.19
C LYS A 213 -17.26 2.70 9.61
N ALA A 214 -16.33 1.80 9.93
CA ALA A 214 -16.21 1.24 11.26
C ALA A 214 -15.73 2.28 12.28
N ILE A 215 -14.77 3.14 11.94
CA ILE A 215 -14.32 4.25 12.79
C ILE A 215 -15.47 5.24 12.98
N LEU A 216 -16.16 5.64 11.91
CA LEU A 216 -17.32 6.53 11.97
C LEU A 216 -18.37 6.02 12.96
N SER A 217 -18.79 4.76 12.82
CA SER A 217 -19.75 4.13 13.73
C SER A 217 -19.30 4.18 15.18
N ASP A 218 -18.03 3.89 15.45
CA ASP A 218 -17.51 3.80 16.83
C ASP A 218 -17.32 5.19 17.46
N VAL A 219 -16.86 6.19 16.69
CA VAL A 219 -16.73 7.57 17.16
C VAL A 219 -18.10 8.18 17.46
N LEU A 220 -19.12 7.89 16.65
CA LEU A 220 -20.48 8.36 16.90
C LEU A 220 -21.08 7.80 18.21
N LYS A 221 -20.64 6.61 18.63
CA LYS A 221 -21.03 5.96 19.89
C LYS A 221 -20.16 6.36 21.09
N ALA A 222 -19.05 7.05 20.88
CA ALA A 222 -18.15 7.47 21.94
C ALA A 222 -18.81 8.49 22.87
N GLU A 223 -18.35 8.50 24.13
CA GLU A 223 -18.86 9.42 25.15
C GLU A 223 -18.79 10.88 24.69
N PRO A 224 -19.86 11.66 24.91
CA PRO A 224 -19.91 13.05 24.45
C PRO A 224 -18.97 13.93 25.27
N SER A 225 -18.15 14.70 24.56
CA SER A 225 -17.35 15.80 25.11
C SER A 225 -17.34 16.93 24.09
N HIS A 226 -17.01 18.16 24.50
CA HIS A 226 -17.01 19.31 23.57
C HIS A 226 -16.15 19.05 22.32
N HIS A 227 -14.94 18.53 22.50
CA HIS A 227 -14.08 18.14 21.38
C HIS A 227 -14.64 16.96 20.58
N MET A 228 -15.27 15.99 21.24
CA MET A 228 -15.84 14.82 20.57
C MET A 228 -17.03 15.19 19.69
N GLU A 229 -17.90 16.10 20.13
CA GLU A 229 -19.05 16.54 19.32
C GLU A 229 -18.61 17.24 18.03
N ILE A 230 -17.54 18.05 18.09
CA ILE A 230 -16.94 18.67 16.89
C ILE A 230 -16.41 17.58 15.93
N ILE A 231 -15.71 16.57 16.45
CA ILE A 231 -15.19 15.46 15.62
C ILE A 231 -16.33 14.63 15.02
N LYS A 232 -17.41 14.39 15.78
CA LYS A 232 -18.62 13.71 15.28
C LYS A 232 -19.29 14.50 14.17
N GLU A 233 -19.37 15.83 14.27
CA GLU A 233 -19.93 16.70 13.24
C GLU A 233 -19.11 16.62 11.94
N GLU A 234 -17.79 16.77 12.02
CA GLU A 234 -16.89 16.67 10.86
C GLU A 234 -17.03 15.30 10.16
N LEU A 235 -17.03 14.22 10.95
CA LEU A 235 -17.19 12.87 10.41
C LEU A 235 -18.55 12.64 9.73
N ARG A 236 -19.65 13.21 10.26
CA ARG A 236 -20.97 13.18 9.60
C ARG A 236 -20.93 13.94 8.28
N TRP A 237 -20.28 15.10 8.26
CA TRP A 237 -20.12 15.90 7.05
C TRP A 237 -19.34 15.13 5.97
N MET A 238 -18.21 14.51 6.34
CA MET A 238 -17.43 13.67 5.43
C MET A 238 -18.23 12.49 4.86
N ALA A 239 -19.01 11.81 5.69
CA ALA A 239 -19.89 10.72 5.26
C ALA A 239 -20.95 11.20 4.24
N SER A 240 -21.56 12.36 4.50
CA SER A 240 -22.54 12.95 3.58
C SER A 240 -21.94 13.35 2.22
N ARG A 241 -20.67 13.78 2.20
CA ARG A 241 -19.91 14.08 0.96
C ARG A 241 -19.63 12.81 0.16
N GLN A 242 -19.26 11.71 0.82
CA GLN A 242 -18.98 10.44 0.14
C GLN A 242 -20.24 9.87 -0.53
N ASP A 243 -21.40 9.92 0.14
CA ASP A 243 -22.67 9.46 -0.44
C ASP A 243 -23.13 10.32 -1.62
N GLN A 244 -22.80 11.62 -1.65
CA GLN A 244 -23.07 12.50 -2.78
C GLN A 244 -22.11 12.29 -3.97
N GLY A 245 -20.90 11.79 -3.74
CA GLY A 245 -19.92 11.48 -4.78
C GLY A 245 -20.26 10.20 -5.58
N VAL A 246 -20.85 9.21 -4.92
CA VAL A 246 -21.28 7.96 -5.57
C VAL A 246 -22.50 8.15 -6.48
N ASN A 247 -23.37 9.14 -6.17
CA ASN A 247 -24.56 9.46 -6.96
C ASN A 247 -24.32 10.40 -8.16
N LYS A 248 -23.05 10.72 -8.50
CA LYS A 248 -22.69 11.57 -9.64
C LYS A 248 -22.00 10.86 -10.81
N VAL A 249 -22.14 9.54 -10.93
CA VAL A 249 -21.91 8.85 -12.22
C VAL A 249 -23.26 8.54 -12.85
N LYS A 250 -23.87 9.56 -13.46
CA LYS A 250 -24.91 9.32 -14.48
C LYS A 250 -24.23 8.57 -15.64
N PRO A 251 -24.74 7.42 -16.10
CA PRO A 251 -24.29 6.86 -17.36
C PRO A 251 -24.54 7.90 -18.45
N ALA A 252 -23.49 8.26 -19.18
CA ALA A 252 -23.60 9.14 -20.33
C ALA A 252 -24.58 8.50 -21.33
N PRO A 253 -25.51 9.26 -21.93
CA PRO A 253 -26.36 8.73 -22.98
C PRO A 253 -25.48 8.33 -24.16
N GLU A 254 -25.59 7.05 -24.54
CA GLU A 254 -24.97 6.49 -25.73
C GLU A 254 -25.31 7.37 -26.94
N THR A 255 -24.29 7.97 -27.55
CA THR A 255 -24.42 8.64 -28.84
C THR A 255 -23.39 8.03 -29.80
N PRO A 256 -23.77 7.66 -31.03
CA PRO A 256 -23.01 6.71 -31.84
C PRO A 256 -21.72 7.28 -32.43
N LEU A 257 -20.75 6.38 -32.66
CA LEU A 257 -19.50 6.66 -33.37
C LEU A 257 -19.74 7.34 -34.72
N THR A 258 -19.14 8.52 -34.89
CA THR A 258 -18.69 9.01 -36.20
C THR A 258 -17.35 9.74 -36.03
N THR A 259 -16.30 9.18 -36.64
CA THR A 259 -15.11 9.91 -37.13
C THR A 259 -15.41 10.32 -38.58
N PRO A 260 -14.67 11.23 -39.27
CA PRO A 260 -13.41 11.87 -38.90
C PRO A 260 -13.30 13.37 -39.24
N THR A 261 -12.26 14.05 -38.74
CA THR A 261 -11.27 14.82 -39.55
C THR A 261 -10.40 15.69 -38.64
N GLY A 262 -9.13 15.80 -39.02
CA GLY A 262 -8.06 16.30 -38.18
C GLY A 262 -8.05 17.80 -37.88
N LYS A 263 -7.39 18.13 -36.78
CA LYS A 263 -6.66 19.39 -36.55
C LYS A 263 -5.62 19.15 -35.47
N LYS A 264 -4.38 19.53 -35.76
CA LYS A 264 -3.24 19.55 -34.82
C LYS A 264 -3.57 20.50 -33.66
N VAL A 265 -3.48 20.04 -32.42
CA VAL A 265 -3.50 20.89 -31.23
C VAL A 265 -2.07 20.99 -30.70
N VAL A 266 -1.61 22.23 -30.60
CA VAL A 266 -0.30 22.65 -30.09
C VAL A 266 -0.24 22.38 -28.58
N VAL A 267 0.78 21.65 -28.14
CA VAL A 267 1.06 21.38 -26.72
C VAL A 267 1.67 22.63 -26.11
N ALA A 268 0.94 23.31 -25.21
CA ALA A 268 1.50 24.31 -24.33
C ALA A 268 2.10 23.63 -23.10
N SER A 269 3.43 23.65 -22.99
CA SER A 269 4.18 23.22 -21.81
C SER A 269 3.93 24.16 -20.63
N LYS A 270 3.34 23.66 -19.54
CA LYS A 270 3.37 24.35 -18.25
C LYS A 270 4.68 24.05 -17.51
N PRO A 271 5.26 25.02 -16.78
CA PRO A 271 6.54 24.86 -16.10
C PRO A 271 6.43 23.96 -14.88
N THR A 272 7.42 23.09 -14.73
CA THR A 272 7.62 22.13 -13.65
C THR A 272 7.97 22.86 -12.35
N ALA A 273 7.04 22.92 -11.39
CA ALA A 273 7.39 23.26 -10.01
C ALA A 273 7.99 22.01 -9.34
N ILE A 274 9.25 22.11 -8.94
CA ILE A 274 9.95 21.09 -8.15
C ILE A 274 9.36 21.14 -6.74
N ALA A 275 8.32 20.34 -6.48
CA ALA A 275 7.94 20.01 -5.12
C ALA A 275 9.01 19.07 -4.56
N SER A 276 9.71 19.50 -3.50
CA SER A 276 10.60 18.67 -2.71
C SER A 276 9.78 17.52 -2.12
N LYS A 277 9.71 16.39 -2.83
CA LYS A 277 9.09 15.17 -2.32
C LYS A 277 9.93 14.67 -1.15
N ILE A 278 9.37 14.77 0.05
CA ILE A 278 9.88 14.10 1.25
C ILE A 278 10.00 12.62 0.89
N ARG A 279 11.22 12.07 1.00
CA ARG A 279 11.48 10.66 0.68
C ARG A 279 10.90 9.79 1.81
N PRO A 280 10.15 8.72 1.49
CA PRO A 280 9.63 7.82 2.52
C PRO A 280 10.76 7.21 3.35
N TRP A 281 10.57 7.17 4.68
CA TRP A 281 11.48 6.51 5.62
C TRP A 281 11.60 5.02 5.31
N ARG A 282 12.81 4.45 5.41
CA ARG A 282 13.07 3.03 5.14
C ARG A 282 13.58 2.27 6.37
N PRO A 283 13.27 0.97 6.50
CA PRO A 283 13.87 0.08 7.50
C PRO A 283 15.39 0.26 7.57
N GLY A 284 15.93 0.44 8.79
CA GLY A 284 17.34 0.72 9.06
C GLY A 284 17.79 2.19 9.01
N GLU A 285 16.93 3.15 8.65
CA GLU A 285 17.23 4.59 8.74
C GLU A 285 16.93 5.12 10.16
N SER A 286 17.80 5.97 10.72
CA SER A 286 17.46 6.70 11.95
C SER A 286 16.31 7.68 11.67
N PRO A 287 15.41 7.95 12.64
CA PRO A 287 14.41 9.01 12.47
C PRO A 287 15.18 10.31 12.22
N THR A 288 15.09 10.84 11.00
CA THR A 288 15.83 12.03 10.61
C THR A 288 15.39 13.20 11.49
N PRO A 289 16.31 13.92 12.16
CA PRO A 289 15.98 15.24 12.66
C PRO A 289 15.88 16.13 11.41
N SER A 290 14.66 16.43 10.96
CA SER A 290 14.48 17.37 9.86
C SER A 290 15.01 18.73 10.30
N GLY A 291 15.99 19.26 9.56
CA GLY A 291 16.56 20.57 9.79
C GLY A 291 15.48 21.62 10.02
N SER A 292 15.74 22.49 10.98
CA SER A 292 14.96 23.69 11.29
C SER A 292 14.76 24.53 10.03
N MET A 293 13.64 24.33 9.34
CA MET A 293 13.15 25.29 8.37
C MET A 293 12.29 26.26 9.17
N GLU A 294 12.92 27.30 9.69
CA GLU A 294 12.22 28.47 10.22
C GLU A 294 11.37 29.05 9.08
N ILE A 295 10.05 28.99 9.24
CA ILE A 295 9.12 29.74 8.39
C ILE A 295 8.98 31.11 9.06
N PRO A 296 9.41 32.22 8.42
CA PRO A 296 9.19 33.54 8.98
C PRO A 296 7.70 33.88 8.87
N TRP A 297 7.09 34.14 10.01
CA TRP A 297 5.75 34.74 10.06
C TRP A 297 5.88 36.23 9.82
N ASN A 298 5.29 36.73 8.73
CA ASN A 298 4.81 38.10 8.59
C ASN A 298 3.35 38.03 8.16
#